data_AF-A0A2H0B6C1-F1
#
_entry.id   AF-A0A2H0B6C1-F1
#
_cell.length_a   1.000
_cell.length_b   1.000
_cell.length_c   1.000
_cell.angle_alpha   90.00
_cell.angle_beta   90.00
_cell.angle_gamma   90.00
#
_symmetry.space_group_name_H-M   'P 1'
#
loop_
_entity.id
_entity.type
_entity.pdbx_description
1 polymer ?
#
loop_
_entity_poly.entity_id
_entity_poly.type
_entity_poly.pdbx_seq_one_letter_code
_entity_poly.pdbx_strand_id
1 'polypeptide(L)'
;MFYFPNERYLAPKWQARVIPSQNAFTFKNGVVINNLWELKQALRIIREDIIAQHVNENKNEIAQWIEKKVGDEKLAAEMRKTTHRWGMIVALERQMMRSLSLPKYVAQRWLSTVEYPFYFVDGKSCNSLENLKHKLEEATDETILFHLERDPNDVAKWVDDIIGDYVIAGILSEATNRSQMITFIADHLEMLKDALTCD
;
A
#
# COMPACT_ATOMS: atom_id res chain seq x y z
N MET A 1 24.55 20.29 19.08
CA MET A 1 24.45 18.91 18.59
C MET A 1 22.98 18.54 18.62
N PHE A 2 22.27 18.72 17.50
CA PHE A 2 20.84 18.45 17.44
C PHE A 2 20.64 16.97 17.10
N TYR A 3 20.33 16.18 18.12
CA TYR A 3 19.74 14.86 17.97
C TYR A 3 18.27 15.08 17.64
N PHE A 4 17.87 14.88 16.38
CA PHE A 4 16.46 14.67 16.06
C PHE A 4 16.19 13.18 16.32
N PRO A 5 15.35 12.82 17.31
CA PRO A 5 14.95 11.43 17.46
C PRO A 5 14.23 11.00 16.20
N ASN A 6 14.53 9.79 15.76
CA ASN A 6 13.86 9.04 14.70
C ASN A 6 12.40 8.75 15.12
N GLU A 7 11.57 9.78 15.30
CA GLU A 7 10.12 9.65 15.39
C GLU A 7 9.58 9.58 13.96
N ARG A 8 9.96 8.52 13.25
CA ARG A 8 9.26 8.11 12.03
C ARG A 8 7.85 7.72 12.47
N TYR A 9 6.95 8.71 12.51
CA TYR A 9 5.49 8.66 12.67
C TYR A 9 5.01 7.68 13.76
N LEU A 10 4.38 8.19 14.83
CA LEU A 10 3.70 7.37 15.84
C LEU A 10 3.04 6.15 15.20
N ALA A 11 3.34 4.96 15.73
CA ALA A 11 3.03 3.68 15.09
C ALA A 11 1.60 3.70 14.50
N PRO A 12 1.47 3.61 13.17
CA PRO A 12 0.19 3.85 12.51
C PRO A 12 -0.84 2.81 12.93
N LYS A 13 -2.12 3.17 12.85
CA LYS A 13 -3.24 2.34 13.35
C LYS A 13 -3.21 0.88 12.86
N TRP A 14 -2.65 0.63 11.70
CA TRP A 14 -2.51 -0.71 11.12
C TRP A 14 -1.44 -1.60 11.79
N GLN A 15 -0.51 -1.05 12.57
CA GLN A 15 0.42 -1.79 13.43
C GLN A 15 -0.16 -2.08 14.81
N ALA A 16 -1.19 -1.35 15.23
CA ALA A 16 -1.83 -1.54 16.53
C ALA A 16 -2.39 -2.95 16.64
N ARG A 17 -1.99 -3.66 17.70
CA ARG A 17 -2.45 -5.02 17.96
C ARG A 17 -3.86 -4.98 18.53
N VAL A 18 -4.70 -5.94 18.13
CA VAL A 18 -5.98 -6.18 18.78
C VAL A 18 -5.76 -6.64 20.22
N ILE A 19 -6.53 -6.09 21.14
CA ILE A 19 -6.46 -6.41 22.57
C ILE A 19 -7.86 -6.82 23.05
N PRO A 20 -8.00 -7.85 23.91
CA PRO A 20 -6.97 -8.82 24.30
C PRO A 20 -6.50 -9.71 23.13
N SER A 21 -5.35 -10.37 23.27
CA SER A 21 -4.73 -11.20 22.21
C SER A 21 -5.63 -12.34 21.70
N GLN A 22 -6.58 -12.82 22.50
CA GLN A 22 -7.62 -13.76 22.06
C GLN A 22 -8.55 -13.21 20.96
N ASN A 23 -8.52 -11.91 20.69
CA ASN A 23 -9.22 -11.29 19.56
C ASN A 23 -8.43 -11.39 18.25
N ALA A 24 -7.23 -11.98 18.24
CA ALA A 24 -6.46 -12.25 17.02
C ALA A 24 -7.25 -13.10 16.02
N PHE A 25 -6.99 -12.89 14.74
CA PHE A 25 -7.58 -13.73 13.69
C PHE A 25 -6.71 -14.96 13.46
N THR A 26 -7.33 -16.13 13.40
CA THR A 26 -6.64 -17.41 13.21
C THR A 26 -7.13 -18.06 11.93
N PHE A 27 -6.23 -18.22 10.97
CA PHE A 27 -6.50 -18.98 9.76
C PHE A 27 -6.63 -20.48 10.07
N LYS A 28 -7.37 -21.24 9.24
CA LYS A 28 -7.59 -22.68 9.44
C LYS A 28 -6.32 -23.53 9.41
N ASN A 29 -5.22 -23.02 8.86
CA ASN A 29 -3.91 -23.65 8.91
C ASN A 29 -3.11 -23.32 10.19
N GLY A 30 -3.70 -22.62 11.17
CA GLY A 30 -3.07 -22.25 12.43
C GLY A 30 -2.27 -20.95 12.41
N VAL A 31 -2.16 -20.25 11.27
CA VAL A 31 -1.51 -18.93 11.21
C VAL A 31 -2.36 -17.92 11.98
N VAL A 32 -1.74 -17.22 12.93
CA VAL A 32 -2.39 -16.21 13.78
C VAL A 32 -1.87 -14.82 13.44
N ILE A 33 -2.77 -13.86 13.30
CA ILE A 33 -2.47 -12.45 13.02
C ILE A 33 -3.17 -11.53 14.03
N ASN A 34 -2.49 -10.46 14.44
CA ASN A 34 -2.90 -9.58 15.53
C ASN A 34 -3.16 -8.14 15.09
N ASN A 35 -2.81 -7.77 13.86
CA ASN A 35 -3.03 -6.43 13.32
C ASN A 35 -3.20 -6.47 11.80
N LEU A 36 -3.51 -5.33 11.20
CA LEU A 36 -3.75 -5.22 9.75
C LEU A 36 -2.47 -5.45 8.93
N TRP A 37 -1.31 -5.12 9.49
CA TRP A 37 -0.02 -5.40 8.84
C TRP A 37 0.26 -6.89 8.70
N GLU A 38 0.14 -7.63 9.81
CA GLU A 38 0.28 -9.08 9.85
C GLU A 38 -0.74 -9.74 8.91
N LEU A 39 -1.97 -9.20 8.82
CA LEU A 39 -2.95 -9.65 7.82
C LEU A 39 -2.46 -9.47 6.38
N LYS A 40 -1.94 -8.29 6.02
CA LYS A 40 -1.37 -8.05 4.68
C LYS A 40 -0.28 -9.07 4.39
N GLN A 41 0.68 -9.27 5.32
CA GLN A 41 1.78 -10.20 5.12
C GLN A 41 1.28 -11.66 5.00
N ALA A 42 0.31 -12.07 5.82
CA ALA A 42 -0.27 -13.40 5.74
C ALA A 42 -0.96 -13.64 4.38
N LEU A 43 -1.74 -12.69 3.87
CA LEU A 43 -2.42 -12.80 2.59
C LEU A 43 -1.46 -12.98 1.40
N ARG A 44 -0.22 -12.50 1.49
CA ARG A 44 0.79 -12.69 0.44
C ARG A 44 1.22 -14.13 0.29
N ILE A 45 1.39 -14.84 1.40
CA ILE A 45 2.02 -16.17 1.43
C ILE A 45 1.03 -17.32 1.64
N ILE A 46 -0.15 -17.04 2.20
CA ILE A 46 -1.12 -18.07 2.53
C ILE A 46 -1.72 -18.67 1.25
N ARG A 47 -2.03 -19.97 1.27
CA ARG A 47 -2.61 -20.66 0.12
C ARG A 47 -4.05 -20.22 -0.14
N GLU A 48 -4.46 -20.21 -1.40
CA GLU A 48 -5.78 -19.74 -1.82
C GLU A 48 -6.93 -20.60 -1.24
N ASP A 49 -6.72 -21.90 -1.10
CA ASP A 49 -7.72 -22.80 -0.51
C ASP A 49 -7.97 -22.51 0.98
N ILE A 50 -6.98 -21.98 1.70
CA ILE A 50 -7.15 -21.52 3.08
C ILE A 50 -7.91 -20.19 3.11
N ILE A 51 -7.63 -19.27 2.18
CA ILE A 51 -8.38 -18.01 2.05
C ILE A 51 -9.84 -18.30 1.76
N ALA A 52 -10.14 -19.21 0.82
CA ALA A 52 -11.49 -19.58 0.42
C ALA A 52 -12.36 -20.14 1.57
N GLN A 53 -11.72 -20.74 2.59
CA GLN A 53 -12.40 -21.21 3.80
C GLN A 53 -12.89 -20.07 4.71
N HIS A 54 -12.31 -18.88 4.61
CA HIS A 54 -12.67 -17.69 5.39
C HIS A 54 -13.42 -16.64 4.57
N VAL A 55 -13.13 -16.57 3.28
CA VAL A 55 -13.66 -15.56 2.35
C VAL A 55 -14.18 -16.24 1.10
N ASN A 56 -15.48 -16.09 0.84
CA ASN A 56 -16.16 -16.59 -0.35
C ASN A 56 -17.43 -15.75 -0.60
N GLU A 57 -18.22 -16.12 -1.60
CA GLU A 57 -19.43 -15.38 -2.00
C GLU A 57 -20.46 -15.21 -0.87
N ASN A 58 -20.48 -16.14 0.09
CA ASN A 58 -21.47 -16.15 1.18
C ASN A 58 -20.93 -15.54 2.48
N LYS A 59 -19.61 -15.42 2.65
CA LYS A 59 -19.01 -14.92 3.90
C LYS A 59 -17.66 -14.26 3.70
N ASN A 60 -17.35 -13.30 4.55
CA ASN A 60 -16.02 -12.74 4.67
C ASN A 60 -15.66 -12.58 6.16
N GLU A 61 -15.07 -13.62 6.74
CA GLU A 61 -14.68 -13.65 8.16
C GLU A 61 -13.59 -12.63 8.48
N ILE A 62 -12.74 -12.30 7.48
CA ILE A 62 -11.70 -11.26 7.61
C ILE A 62 -12.36 -9.90 7.79
N ALA A 63 -13.33 -9.54 6.94
CA ALA A 63 -14.07 -8.29 7.06
C ALA A 63 -14.82 -8.19 8.40
N GLN A 64 -15.45 -9.29 8.85
CA GLN A 64 -16.10 -9.34 10.16
C GLN A 64 -15.10 -9.13 11.31
N TRP A 65 -13.90 -9.70 11.22
CA TRP A 65 -12.85 -9.49 12.22
C TRP A 65 -12.38 -8.03 12.24
N ILE A 66 -12.15 -7.43 11.08
CA ILE A 66 -11.76 -6.01 10.97
C ILE A 66 -12.82 -5.11 11.62
N GLU A 67 -14.10 -5.32 11.31
CA GLU A 67 -15.18 -4.54 11.90
C GLU A 67 -15.27 -4.72 13.41
N LYS A 68 -15.29 -5.97 13.90
CA LYS A 68 -15.63 -6.25 15.30
C LYS A 68 -14.45 -6.18 16.26
N LYS A 69 -13.23 -6.41 15.79
CA LYS A 69 -12.02 -6.56 16.62
C LYS A 69 -11.00 -5.46 16.39
N VAL A 70 -10.85 -5.01 15.15
CA VAL A 70 -10.00 -3.85 14.81
C VAL A 70 -10.78 -2.54 14.97
N GLY A 71 -12.09 -2.55 14.70
CA GLY A 71 -12.95 -1.37 14.81
C GLY A 71 -12.92 -0.47 13.57
N ASP A 72 -12.51 -1.00 12.42
CA ASP A 72 -12.40 -0.23 11.17
C ASP A 72 -13.55 -0.56 10.21
N GLU A 73 -14.70 0.09 10.44
CA GLU A 73 -15.93 -0.15 9.67
C GLU A 73 -15.77 0.16 8.18
N LYS A 74 -15.00 1.21 7.85
CA LYS A 74 -14.75 1.60 6.45
C LYS A 74 -13.93 0.54 5.72
N LEU A 75 -12.82 0.09 6.30
CA LEU A 75 -12.03 -1.00 5.71
C LEU A 75 -12.84 -2.29 5.64
N ALA A 76 -13.61 -2.63 6.66
CA ALA A 76 -14.46 -3.81 6.64
C ALA A 76 -15.49 -3.76 5.50
N ALA A 77 -16.09 -2.59 5.23
CA ALA A 77 -16.99 -2.39 4.11
C ALA A 77 -16.29 -2.58 2.75
N GLU A 78 -15.07 -2.07 2.59
CA GLU A 78 -14.28 -2.30 1.36
C GLU A 78 -13.90 -3.79 1.19
N MET A 79 -13.49 -4.45 2.27
CA MET A 79 -13.14 -5.87 2.26
C MET A 79 -14.31 -6.76 1.84
N ARG A 80 -15.56 -6.41 2.18
CA ARG A 80 -16.75 -7.15 1.75
C ARG A 80 -17.02 -7.09 0.25
N LYS A 81 -16.47 -6.11 -0.47
CA LYS A 81 -16.67 -5.95 -1.92
C LYS A 81 -15.81 -6.90 -2.75
N THR A 82 -14.91 -7.65 -2.11
CA THR A 82 -13.97 -8.53 -2.81
C THR A 82 -13.81 -9.86 -2.09
N THR A 83 -13.71 -10.93 -2.88
CA THR A 83 -13.37 -12.28 -2.41
C THR A 83 -11.96 -12.68 -2.83
N HIS A 84 -11.32 -11.88 -3.69
CA HIS A 84 -10.00 -12.16 -4.24
C HIS A 84 -8.91 -11.64 -3.31
N ARG A 85 -7.88 -12.47 -3.10
CA ARG A 85 -6.66 -12.11 -2.34
C ARG A 85 -6.13 -10.73 -2.69
N TRP A 86 -5.96 -10.45 -3.98
CA TRP A 86 -5.39 -9.19 -4.44
C TRP A 86 -6.27 -8.00 -4.09
N GLY A 87 -7.60 -8.12 -4.26
CA GLY A 87 -8.53 -7.06 -3.86
C GLY A 87 -8.45 -6.75 -2.37
N MET A 88 -8.27 -7.77 -1.53
CA MET A 88 -8.10 -7.57 -0.08
C MET A 88 -6.77 -6.88 0.26
N ILE A 89 -5.68 -7.24 -0.41
CA ILE A 89 -4.37 -6.59 -0.24
C ILE A 89 -4.47 -5.11 -0.62
N VAL A 90 -5.07 -4.79 -1.77
CA VAL A 90 -5.28 -3.42 -2.23
C VAL A 90 -6.14 -2.63 -1.22
N ALA A 91 -7.20 -3.23 -0.69
CA ALA A 91 -8.02 -2.59 0.33
C ALA A 91 -7.23 -2.28 1.62
N LEU A 92 -6.35 -3.20 2.06
CA LEU A 92 -5.46 -2.98 3.21
C LEU A 92 -4.46 -1.86 2.93
N GLU A 93 -3.80 -1.87 1.78
CA GLU A 93 -2.82 -0.85 1.41
C GLU A 93 -3.45 0.54 1.37
N ARG A 94 -4.63 0.66 0.78
CA ARG A 94 -5.42 1.91 0.80
C ARG A 94 -5.68 2.41 2.21
N GLN A 95 -6.08 1.51 3.11
CA GLN A 95 -6.34 1.89 4.50
C GLN A 95 -5.06 2.23 5.27
N MET A 96 -3.96 1.53 5.00
CA MET A 96 -2.65 1.82 5.57
C MET A 96 -2.14 3.19 5.16
N MET A 97 -2.36 3.56 3.90
CA MET A 97 -2.07 4.89 3.37
C MET A 97 -2.93 5.95 4.06
N ARG A 98 -4.26 5.82 4.05
CA ARG A 98 -5.19 6.80 4.65
C ARG A 98 -5.02 7.06 6.14
N SER A 99 -4.46 6.11 6.89
CA SER A 99 -4.26 6.23 8.33
C SER A 99 -2.86 6.71 8.73
N LEU A 100 -2.01 7.05 7.75
CA LEU A 100 -0.78 7.81 8.00
C LEU A 100 -1.17 9.22 8.48
N SER A 101 -0.73 9.58 9.69
CA SER A 101 -0.71 10.99 10.10
C SER A 101 0.45 11.66 9.37
N LEU A 102 0.21 12.04 8.12
CA LEU A 102 1.22 12.66 7.26
C LEU A 102 1.20 14.18 7.45
N PRO A 103 2.27 14.82 7.93
CA PRO A 103 2.35 16.27 8.03
C PRO A 103 2.22 16.92 6.65
N LYS A 104 1.48 18.05 6.57
CA LYS A 104 1.27 18.83 5.33
C LYS A 104 2.57 19.05 4.54
N TYR A 105 3.66 19.42 5.21
CA TYR A 105 4.94 19.70 4.55
C TYR A 105 5.57 18.46 3.88
N VAL A 106 5.33 17.25 4.41
CA VAL A 106 5.82 16.00 3.81
C VAL A 106 5.02 15.69 2.55
N ALA A 107 3.69 15.82 2.62
CA ALA A 107 2.82 15.64 1.47
C ALA A 107 3.15 16.63 0.33
N GLN A 108 3.39 17.91 0.66
CA GLN A 108 3.84 18.93 -0.31
C GLN A 108 5.15 18.53 -0.99
N ARG A 109 6.13 18.05 -0.20
CA ARG A 109 7.42 17.61 -0.72
C ARG A 109 7.26 16.43 -1.68
N TRP A 110 6.50 15.39 -1.31
CA TRP A 110 6.33 14.20 -2.14
C TRP A 110 5.51 14.45 -3.41
N LEU A 111 4.61 15.45 -3.41
CA LEU A 111 3.89 15.92 -4.60
C LEU A 111 4.72 16.84 -5.52
N SER A 112 5.86 17.32 -5.05
CA SER A 112 6.69 18.27 -5.82
C SER A 112 7.47 17.57 -6.94
N THR A 113 7.86 18.34 -7.95
CA THR A 113 8.80 17.86 -8.96
C THR A 113 10.21 17.71 -8.38
N VAL A 114 10.96 16.70 -8.83
CA VAL A 114 12.36 16.48 -8.47
C VAL A 114 13.32 16.85 -9.60
N GLU A 115 14.56 17.14 -9.23
CA GLU A 115 15.63 17.51 -10.16
C GLU A 115 16.10 16.32 -11.01
N TYR A 116 16.12 15.11 -10.44
CA TYR A 116 16.61 13.89 -11.09
C TYR A 116 15.43 13.04 -11.58
N PRO A 117 15.05 13.14 -12.86
CA PRO A 117 13.91 12.41 -13.39
C PRO A 117 14.18 10.90 -13.49
N PHE A 118 13.11 10.13 -13.46
CA PHE A 118 13.13 8.73 -13.88
C PHE A 118 13.07 8.66 -15.41
N TYR A 119 13.84 7.75 -16.00
CA TYR A 119 13.85 7.49 -17.44
C TYR A 119 13.34 6.08 -17.72
N PHE A 120 12.35 5.99 -18.59
CA PHE A 120 11.87 4.74 -19.15
C PHE A 120 12.83 4.24 -20.24
N VAL A 121 12.86 2.92 -20.46
CA VAL A 121 13.69 2.31 -21.52
C VAL A 121 13.32 2.79 -22.94
N ASP A 122 12.12 3.32 -23.14
CA ASP A 122 11.67 3.94 -24.39
C ASP A 122 12.11 5.41 -24.56
N GLY A 123 12.90 5.93 -23.62
CA GLY A 123 13.45 7.29 -23.64
C GLY A 123 12.52 8.35 -23.06
N LYS A 124 11.28 8.01 -22.68
CA LYS A 124 10.40 8.94 -21.95
C LYS A 124 10.90 9.15 -20.53
N SER A 125 10.48 10.25 -19.89
CA SER A 125 10.85 10.54 -18.51
C SER A 125 9.71 11.13 -17.69
N CYS A 126 9.80 11.02 -16.37
CA CYS A 126 8.94 11.68 -15.40
C CYS A 126 9.74 12.21 -14.21
N ASN A 127 9.29 13.32 -13.63
CA ASN A 127 9.97 13.97 -12.49
C ASN A 127 9.04 14.23 -11.30
N SER A 128 7.88 13.58 -11.24
CA SER A 128 6.95 13.62 -10.11
C SER A 128 6.08 12.38 -10.09
N LEU A 129 5.38 12.11 -8.98
CA LEU A 129 4.42 11.00 -8.88
C LEU A 129 3.24 11.17 -9.84
N GLU A 130 2.72 12.39 -10.01
CA GLU A 130 1.71 12.72 -11.04
C GLU A 130 2.19 12.37 -12.45
N ASN A 131 3.41 12.78 -12.80
CA ASN A 131 3.97 12.51 -14.13
C ASN A 131 4.24 11.03 -14.32
N LEU A 132 4.71 10.33 -13.28
CA LEU A 132 4.89 8.89 -13.30
C LEU A 132 3.57 8.17 -13.60
N LYS A 133 2.47 8.51 -12.91
CA LYS A 133 1.14 7.93 -13.19
C LYS A 133 0.74 8.09 -14.65
N HIS A 134 0.85 9.31 -15.17
CA HIS A 134 0.48 9.60 -16.55
C HIS A 134 1.36 8.84 -17.56
N LYS A 135 2.66 8.76 -17.32
CA LYS A 135 3.58 8.00 -18.19
C LYS A 135 3.33 6.50 -18.13
N LEU A 136 2.94 5.95 -16.99
CA LEU A 136 2.52 4.56 -16.88
C LEU A 136 1.24 4.27 -17.71
N GLU A 137 0.30 5.22 -17.79
CA GLU A 137 -0.90 5.07 -18.64
C GLU A 137 -0.54 4.97 -20.15
N GLU A 138 0.53 5.67 -20.58
CA GLU A 138 1.02 5.69 -21.96
C GLU A 138 2.02 4.58 -22.30
N ALA A 139 2.73 4.04 -21.30
CA ALA A 139 3.79 3.06 -21.50
C ALA A 139 3.24 1.70 -21.94
N THR A 140 3.99 0.95 -22.74
CA THR A 140 3.62 -0.44 -23.07
C THR A 140 3.94 -1.38 -21.91
N ASP A 141 3.28 -2.55 -21.87
CA ASP A 141 3.60 -3.56 -20.86
C ASP A 141 5.04 -4.06 -20.98
N GLU A 142 5.61 -4.11 -22.20
CA GLU A 142 7.01 -4.46 -22.46
C GLU A 142 7.98 -3.45 -21.83
N THR A 143 7.72 -2.15 -22.01
CA THR A 143 8.50 -1.09 -21.36
C THR A 143 8.48 -1.25 -19.84
N ILE A 144 7.31 -1.56 -19.26
CA ILE A 144 7.18 -1.71 -17.81
C ILE A 144 7.82 -3.00 -17.29
N LEU A 145 7.74 -4.10 -18.05
CA LEU A 145 8.34 -5.37 -17.65
C LEU A 145 9.85 -5.22 -17.43
N PHE A 146 10.54 -4.49 -18.31
CA PHE A 146 11.97 -4.20 -18.17
C PHE A 146 12.32 -3.55 -16.81
N HIS A 147 11.46 -2.66 -16.33
CA HIS A 147 11.63 -1.96 -15.06
C HIS A 147 11.28 -2.85 -13.86
N LEU A 148 10.25 -3.70 -14.00
CA LEU A 148 9.78 -4.62 -12.97
C LEU A 148 10.73 -5.81 -12.72
N GLU A 149 11.52 -6.22 -13.71
CA GLU A 149 12.47 -7.34 -13.58
C GLU A 149 13.67 -7.06 -12.65
N ARG A 150 13.84 -5.81 -12.21
CA ARG A 150 14.88 -5.41 -11.23
C ARG A 150 14.39 -5.64 -9.80
N ASP A 151 15.30 -5.91 -8.86
CA ASP A 151 14.96 -6.13 -7.44
C ASP A 151 15.73 -5.16 -6.50
N PRO A 152 15.03 -4.23 -5.80
CA PRO A 152 13.64 -3.84 -6.06
C PRO A 152 13.50 -3.23 -7.46
N ASN A 153 12.28 -3.17 -8.00
CA ASN A 153 12.08 -2.56 -9.31
C ASN A 153 12.57 -1.10 -9.30
N ASP A 154 13.11 -0.64 -10.41
CA ASP A 154 13.81 0.64 -10.44
C ASP A 154 12.89 1.85 -10.31
N VAL A 155 11.59 1.70 -10.61
CA VAL A 155 10.58 2.71 -10.28
C VAL A 155 10.44 2.86 -8.78
N ALA A 156 10.26 1.76 -8.05
CA ALA A 156 10.20 1.77 -6.59
C ALA A 156 11.48 2.35 -5.99
N LYS A 157 12.64 1.95 -6.49
CA LYS A 157 13.94 2.48 -6.08
C LYS A 157 14.04 3.99 -6.31
N TRP A 158 13.62 4.50 -7.46
CA TRP A 158 13.62 5.94 -7.75
C TRP A 158 12.69 6.71 -6.81
N VAL A 159 11.49 6.18 -6.53
CA VAL A 159 10.57 6.79 -5.57
C VAL A 159 11.19 6.86 -4.17
N ASP A 160 11.87 5.81 -3.72
CA ASP A 160 12.55 5.80 -2.41
C ASP A 160 13.75 6.78 -2.38
N ASP A 161 14.67 6.63 -3.33
CA ASP A 161 15.95 7.34 -3.34
C ASP A 161 15.80 8.84 -3.68
N ILE A 162 14.89 9.20 -4.60
CA ILE A 162 14.80 10.55 -5.17
C ILE A 162 13.58 11.32 -4.66
N ILE A 163 12.37 10.73 -4.69
CA ILE A 163 11.19 11.39 -4.12
C ILE A 163 11.29 11.40 -2.58
N GLY A 164 11.85 10.32 -1.99
CA GLY A 164 11.89 10.11 -0.55
C GLY A 164 10.57 9.58 0.01
N ASP A 165 9.71 9.04 -0.85
CA ASP A 165 8.40 8.48 -0.49
C ASP A 165 8.52 6.96 -0.28
N TYR A 166 9.16 6.61 0.82
CA TYR A 166 9.44 5.22 1.17
C TYR A 166 8.16 4.37 1.37
N VAL A 167 7.01 5.02 1.62
CA VAL A 167 5.74 4.33 1.81
C VAL A 167 5.25 3.76 0.48
N ILE A 168 5.09 4.62 -0.53
CA ILE A 168 4.63 4.15 -1.84
C ILE A 168 5.74 3.41 -2.60
N ALA A 169 7.02 3.71 -2.34
CA ALA A 169 8.12 2.89 -2.85
C ALA A 169 8.03 1.43 -2.38
N GLY A 170 7.77 1.20 -1.09
CA GLY A 170 7.58 -0.14 -0.55
C GLY A 170 6.43 -0.89 -1.24
N ILE A 171 5.30 -0.22 -1.48
CA ILE A 171 4.15 -0.80 -2.20
C ILE A 171 4.49 -1.04 -3.68
N LEU A 172 5.13 -0.09 -4.34
CA LEU A 172 5.54 -0.20 -5.74
C LEU A 172 6.55 -1.33 -5.95
N SER A 173 7.41 -1.63 -4.97
CA SER A 173 8.35 -2.76 -5.03
C SER A 173 7.63 -4.11 -5.20
N GLU A 174 6.36 -4.19 -4.77
CA GLU A 174 5.52 -5.39 -4.82
C GLU A 174 4.65 -5.44 -6.09
N ALA A 175 4.66 -4.39 -6.92
CA ALA A 175 3.89 -4.37 -8.15
C ALA A 175 4.45 -5.37 -9.16
N THR A 176 3.56 -6.13 -9.80
CA THR A 176 3.89 -7.18 -10.78
C THR A 176 3.48 -6.81 -12.20
N ASN A 177 2.76 -5.71 -12.37
CA ASN A 177 2.31 -5.22 -13.66
C ASN A 177 1.99 -3.72 -13.60
N ARG A 178 1.87 -3.13 -14.80
CA ARG A 178 1.58 -1.71 -15.02
C ARG A 178 0.29 -1.24 -14.34
N SER A 179 -0.78 -2.02 -14.43
CA SER A 179 -2.08 -1.66 -13.85
C SER A 179 -2.03 -1.54 -12.32
N GLN A 180 -1.27 -2.41 -11.65
CA GLN A 180 -1.04 -2.33 -10.21
C GLN A 180 -0.30 -1.05 -9.85
N MET A 181 0.79 -0.71 -10.55
CA MET A 181 1.54 0.52 -10.32
C MET A 181 0.67 1.77 -10.46
N ILE A 182 -0.14 1.85 -11.53
CA ILE A 182 -1.07 2.96 -11.76
C ILE A 182 -2.06 3.08 -10.61
N THR A 183 -2.63 1.97 -10.16
CA THR A 183 -3.60 1.95 -9.05
C THR A 183 -2.96 2.45 -7.75
N PHE A 184 -1.78 1.93 -7.41
CA PHE A 184 -1.05 2.33 -6.21
C PHE A 184 -0.72 3.83 -6.21
N ILE A 185 -0.19 4.34 -7.32
CA ILE A 185 0.15 5.76 -7.42
C ILE A 185 -1.13 6.60 -7.38
N ALA A 186 -2.20 6.21 -8.07
CA ALA A 186 -3.46 6.95 -8.06
C ALA A 186 -4.03 7.10 -6.64
N ASP A 187 -4.10 5.99 -5.90
CA ASP A 187 -4.62 5.98 -4.53
C ASP A 187 -3.73 6.81 -3.59
N HIS A 188 -2.41 6.74 -3.77
CA HIS A 188 -1.47 7.50 -2.95
C HIS A 188 -1.55 9.00 -3.25
N LEU A 189 -1.72 9.40 -4.51
CA LEU A 189 -1.92 10.79 -4.89
C LEU A 189 -3.19 11.39 -4.28
N GLU A 190 -4.27 10.61 -4.17
CA GLU A 190 -5.50 11.02 -3.45
C GLU A 190 -5.17 11.28 -1.97
N MET A 191 -4.49 10.34 -1.31
CA MET A 191 -4.08 10.49 0.10
C MET A 191 -3.19 11.72 0.33
N LEU A 192 -2.20 11.96 -0.55
CA LEU A 192 -1.33 13.13 -0.42
C LEU A 192 -2.11 14.44 -0.57
N LYS A 193 -3.07 14.48 -1.50
CA LYS A 193 -3.94 15.66 -1.70
C LYS A 193 -4.86 15.88 -0.51
N ASP A 194 -5.46 14.83 0.04
CA ASP A 194 -6.27 14.90 1.24
C ASP A 194 -5.46 15.44 2.43
N ALA A 195 -4.23 14.96 2.61
CA ALA A 195 -3.33 15.43 3.68
C ALA A 195 -3.00 16.94 3.57
N LEU A 196 -3.05 17.54 2.38
CA LEU A 196 -2.91 19.00 2.21
C LEU A 196 -4.15 19.77 2.67
N THR A 197 -5.32 19.14 2.64
CA THR A 197 -6.61 19.77 2.93
C THR A 197 -7.09 19.58 4.37
N CYS A 198 -6.57 18.60 5.10
CA CYS A 198 -6.90 18.40 6.52
C CYS A 198 -6.18 19.41 7.41
N ASP A 199 -6.92 20.29 8.08
CA ASP A 199 -6.41 21.29 9.03
C ASP A 199 -6.07 20.70 10.42
#